data_AF-A0A3P7KSE2-F1
#
_entry.id   AF-A0A3P7KSE2-F1
#
_cell.length_a   1.000
_cell.length_b   1.000
_cell.length_c   1.000
_cell.angle_alpha   90.00
_cell.angle_beta   90.00
_cell.angle_gamma   90.00
#
_symmetry.space_group_name_H-M   'P 1'
#
loop_
_entity.id
_entity.type
_entity.pdbx_description
1 polymer ?
#
loop_
_entity_poly.entity_id
_entity_poly.type
_entity_poly.pdbx_seq_one_letter_code
_entity_poly.pdbx_strand_id
1 'polypeptide(L)'
;MNEHSSRSHSVFLITVKQEHQATKKQLAGKLYLVDLAGSEKVSKTGAQGTVLEEAKNINKSLTALGIVISALAEGTMLIPFD
;
A
#
# COMPACT_ATOMS: atom_id res chain seq x y z
N MET A 1 13.91 5.68 14.96
CA MET A 1 12.85 5.78 13.94
C MET A 1 12.08 7.04 14.27
N ASN A 2 11.85 7.96 13.32
CA ASN A 2 11.02 9.13 13.59
C ASN A 2 9.56 8.66 13.73
N GLU A 3 8.93 9.03 14.83
CA GLU A 3 7.61 8.54 15.25
C GLU A 3 6.51 8.71 14.19
N HIS A 4 6.68 9.65 13.26
CA HIS A 4 5.68 9.98 12.26
C HIS A 4 5.80 9.13 10.98
N SER A 5 7.01 8.74 10.54
CA SER A 5 7.18 7.93 9.33
C SER A 5 6.91 6.45 9.57
N SER A 6 6.90 5.99 10.82
CA SER A 6 6.53 4.61 11.17
C SER A 6 5.02 4.36 11.12
N ARG A 7 4.19 5.41 11.02
CA ARG A 7 2.75 5.34 11.31
C ARG A 7 1.81 5.64 10.13
N SER A 8 2.34 5.95 8.96
CA SER A 8 1.53 6.16 7.75
C SER A 8 2.19 5.55 6.53
N HIS A 9 1.37 5.05 5.60
CA HIS A 9 1.84 4.63 4.27
C HIS A 9 1.97 5.84 3.35
N SER A 10 2.99 5.85 2.51
CA SER A 10 3.19 6.86 1.48
C SER A 10 3.12 6.22 0.10
N VAL A 11 2.38 6.85 -0.80
CA VAL A 11 2.25 6.42 -2.20
C VAL A 11 2.67 7.56 -3.11
N PHE A 12 3.71 7.35 -3.89
CA PHE A 12 4.17 8.28 -4.90
C PHE A 12 3.88 7.72 -6.29
N LEU A 13 3.04 8.42 -7.05
CA LEU A 13 2.62 8.01 -8.39
C LEU A 13 3.36 8.84 -9.46
N ILE A 14 4.15 8.14 -10.28
CA ILE A 14 4.70 8.69 -11.51
C ILE A 14 3.81 8.24 -12.67
N THR A 15 3.21 9.18 -13.39
CA THR A 15 2.46 8.90 -14.62
C THR A 15 3.27 9.35 -15.83
N VAL A 16 3.63 8.40 -16.69
CA VAL A 16 4.33 8.67 -17.94
C VAL A 16 3.32 8.60 -19.08
N LYS A 17 3.12 9.71 -19.79
CA LYS A 17 2.29 9.76 -20.99
C LYS A 17 3.19 9.95 -22.20
N GLN A 18 2.95 9.16 -23.23
CA GLN A 18 3.70 9.22 -24.49
C GLN A 18 2.71 9.29 -25.65
N GLU A 19 3.03 10.08 -26.66
CA GLU A 19 2.34 10.07 -27.95
C GLU A 19 3.36 9.86 -29.06
N HIS A 20 3.08 8.90 -29.95
CA HIS A 20 3.86 8.68 -31.15
C HIS A 20 3.44 9.69 -32.23
N GLN A 21 4.30 10.65 -32.56
CA GLN A 21 3.93 11.83 -33.35
C GLN A 21 3.33 11.53 -34.74
N ALA A 22 3.82 10.49 -35.43
CA ALA A 22 3.37 10.15 -36.78
C ALA A 22 2.09 9.30 -36.82
N THR A 23 1.88 8.47 -35.81
CA THR A 23 0.72 7.54 -35.76
C THR A 23 -0.36 8.02 -34.81
N LYS A 24 -0.07 9.07 -34.05
CA LYS A 24 -0.89 9.61 -32.95
C LYS A 24 -1.26 8.57 -31.89
N LYS A 25 -0.58 7.41 -31.86
CA LYS A 25 -0.80 6.39 -30.83
C LYS A 25 -0.33 6.91 -29.48
N GLN A 26 -1.19 6.77 -28.48
CA GLN A 26 -0.90 7.20 -27.11
C GLN A 26 -0.65 6.00 -26.21
N LEU A 27 0.31 6.14 -25.30
CA LEU A 27 0.59 5.20 -24.23
C LEU A 27 0.58 5.95 -22.89
N ALA A 28 0.09 5.30 -21.85
CA ALA A 28 0.12 5.82 -20.50
C ALA A 28 0.59 4.71 -19.55
N GLY A 29 1.73 4.93 -18.90
CA GLY A 29 2.24 4.09 -17.82
C GLY A 29 2.01 4.76 -16.48
N LYS A 30 1.69 3.96 -15.46
CA LYS A 30 1.61 4.38 -14.06
C LYS A 30 2.61 3.56 -13.26
N LEU A 31 3.55 4.23 -12.60
CA LEU A 31 4.50 3.63 -11.66
C LEU A 31 4.16 4.12 -10.26
N TYR A 32 3.82 3.18 -9.38
CA TYR A 32 3.55 3.45 -7.97
C TYR A 32 4.79 3.05 -7.17
N LEU A 33 5.38 4.02 -6.46
CA LEU A 33 6.41 3.78 -5.45
C LEU A 33 5.72 3.86 -4.09
N VAL A 34 5.70 2.74 -3.37
CA VAL A 34 4.96 2.59 -2.12
C VAL A 34 5.95 2.39 -0.98
N ASP A 35 5.89 3.27 0.01
CA ASP A 35 6.59 3.15 1.29
C ASP A 35 5.56 2.82 2.37
N LEU A 36 5.73 1.67 3.03
CA LEU A 36 4.75 1.14 3.97
C LEU A 36 5.15 1.45 5.41
N ALA A 37 4.16 1.76 6.23
CA ALA A 37 4.31 1.89 7.67
C ALA A 37 4.79 0.58 8.33
N GLY A 38 5.17 0.68 9.61
CA GLY A 38 5.64 -0.45 10.39
C GLY A 38 4.62 -1.60 10.48
N SER A 39 5.12 -2.84 10.41
CA SER A 39 4.32 -4.08 10.49
C SER A 39 4.38 -4.75 11.86
N GLU A 40 4.91 -4.05 12.86
CA GLU A 40 5.03 -4.57 14.20
C GLU A 40 3.68 -4.91 14.84
N LYS A 41 3.69 -6.01 15.62
CA LYS A 41 2.50 -6.42 16.36
C LYS A 41 2.18 -5.41 17.45
N VAL A 42 0.97 -4.85 17.39
CA VAL A 42 0.44 -3.91 18.38
C VAL A 42 0.50 -4.44 19.82
N SER A 43 0.34 -5.75 20.01
CA SER A 43 0.43 -6.37 21.35
C SER A 43 1.81 -6.24 22.01
N LYS A 44 2.87 -5.93 21.24
CA LYS A 44 4.22 -5.74 21.74
C LYS A 44 4.58 -4.27 22.00
N THR A 45 3.73 -3.32 21.61
CA THR A 45 4.05 -1.89 21.67
C THR A 45 3.58 -1.21 22.96
N GLY A 46 2.70 -1.87 23.74
CA GLY A 46 2.10 -1.27 24.93
C GLY A 46 1.20 -0.06 24.63
N ALA A 47 0.82 0.14 23.36
CA ALA A 47 -0.01 1.25 22.92
C ALA A 47 -1.41 1.21 23.56
N GLN A 48 -1.93 2.37 23.95
CA GLN A 48 -3.25 2.53 24.57
C GLN A 48 -4.03 3.67 23.91
N GLY A 49 -5.35 3.69 24.10
CA GLY A 49 -6.23 4.76 23.63
C GLY A 49 -6.12 5.00 22.12
N THR A 50 -5.93 6.25 21.72
CA THR A 50 -5.85 6.66 20.30
C THR A 50 -4.66 6.05 19.56
N VAL A 51 -3.53 5.87 20.24
CA VAL A 51 -2.32 5.24 19.66
C VAL A 51 -2.58 3.77 19.32
N LEU A 52 -3.36 3.08 20.15
CA LEU A 52 -3.76 1.69 19.91
C LEU A 52 -4.65 1.58 18.66
N GLU A 53 -5.63 2.47 18.53
CA GLU A 53 -6.52 2.48 17.37
C GLU A 53 -5.79 2.81 16.07
N GLU A 54 -4.82 3.72 16.11
CA GLU A 54 -3.97 4.02 14.96
C GLU A 54 -3.12 2.81 14.55
N ALA A 55 -2.49 2.12 15.52
CA ALA A 55 -1.69 0.93 15.27
C ALA A 55 -2.53 -0.24 14.71
N LYS A 56 -3.81 -0.36 15.12
CA LYS A 56 -4.75 -1.32 14.54
C LYS A 56 -5.06 -1.00 13.08
N ASN A 57 -5.29 0.27 12.74
CA ASN A 57 -5.60 0.69 11.37
C ASN A 57 -4.41 0.45 10.42
N ILE A 58 -3.18 0.76 10.87
CA ILE A 58 -1.95 0.45 10.12
C ILE A 58 -1.90 -1.05 9.83
N ASN A 59 -2.02 -1.90 10.85
CA ASN A 59 -1.95 -3.35 10.68
C ASN A 59 -3.13 -3.93 9.86
N LYS A 60 -4.33 -3.34 9.94
CA LYS A 60 -5.47 -3.73 9.12
C LYS A 60 -5.16 -3.54 7.64
N SER A 61 -4.65 -2.37 7.25
CA SER A 61 -4.30 -2.08 5.85
C SER A 61 -3.16 -2.98 5.33
N LEU A 62 -2.14 -3.26 6.15
CA LEU A 62 -1.06 -4.18 5.80
C LEU A 62 -1.54 -5.63 5.65
N THR A 63 -2.47 -6.06 6.51
CA THR A 63 -3.08 -7.39 6.41
C THR A 63 -3.89 -7.52 5.12
N ALA A 64 -4.71 -6.51 4.79
CA ALA A 64 -5.46 -6.49 3.54
C ALA A 64 -4.54 -6.56 2.32
N LEU A 65 -3.45 -5.77 2.31
CA LEU A 65 -2.43 -5.84 1.26
C LEU A 65 -1.81 -7.24 1.14
N GLY A 66 -1.45 -7.85 2.26
CA GLY A 66 -0.92 -9.22 2.29
C GLY A 66 -1.89 -10.25 1.71
N ILE A 67 -3.18 -10.15 2.07
CA ILE A 67 -4.22 -11.04 1.53
C ILE A 67 -4.35 -10.90 0.02
N VAL A 68 -4.39 -9.68 -0.51
CA VAL A 68 -4.48 -9.42 -1.95
C VAL A 68 -3.27 -9.98 -2.69
N ILE A 69 -2.05 -9.76 -2.17
CA ILE A 69 -0.82 -10.28 -2.78
C ILE A 69 -0.83 -11.81 -2.79
N SER A 70 -1.21 -12.46 -1.68
CA SER A 70 -1.30 -13.92 -1.61
C SER A 70 -2.35 -14.47 -2.57
N ALA A 71 -3.55 -13.88 -2.62
CA ALA A 71 -4.63 -14.28 -3.53
C ALA A 71 -4.19 -14.21 -5.01
N LEU A 72 -3.47 -13.13 -5.39
CA LEU A 72 -2.88 -12.98 -6.71
C LEU A 72 -1.81 -14.04 -7.00
N ALA A 73 -0.93 -14.33 -6.04
CA ALA A 73 0.14 -15.31 -6.19
C ALA A 73 -0.40 -16.76 -6.31
N GLU A 74 -1.47 -17.06 -5.59
CA GLU A 74 -2.16 -18.36 -5.62
C GLU A 74 -3.10 -18.51 -6.82
N GLY A 75 -3.37 -17.42 -7.55
CA GLY A 75 -4.25 -17.42 -8.72
C GLY A 75 -5.72 -17.65 -8.37
N THR A 76 -6.17 -17.15 -7.21
CA THR A 76 -7.57 -17.30 -6.80
C THR A 76 -8.50 -16.53 -7.74
N MET A 77 -9.70 -17.06 -7.99
CA MET A 77 -10.71 -16.37 -8.82
C MET A 77 -11.22 -15.07 -8.20
N LEU A 78 -11.29 -15.01 -6.87
CA LEU A 78 -11.75 -13.85 -6.12
C LEU A 78 -10.58 -13.23 -5.38
N ILE A 79 -10.33 -11.94 -5.61
CA ILE A 79 -9.30 -11.15 -4.93
C ILE A 79 -10.00 -10.03 -4.16
N PRO A 80 -9.86 -9.97 -2.83
CA PRO A 80 -10.59 -9.01 -1.99
C PRO A 80 -9.85 -7.67 -1.92
N PHE A 81 -10.15 -6.76 -2.84
CA PHE A 81 -9.52 -5.43 -2.89
C PHE A 81 -10.15 -4.39 -1.95
N ASP A 82 -11.30 -4.67 -1.34
CA ASP A 82 -12.10 -3.76 -0.51
C ASP A 82 -11.90 -3.95 1.01
#